data_AF-R6BJD4-F1
#
_entry.id   AF-R6BJD4-F1
#
_cell.length_a   1.000
_cell.length_b   1.000
_cell.length_c   1.000
_cell.angle_alpha   90.00
_cell.angle_beta   90.00
_cell.angle_gamma   90.00
#
_symmetry.space_group_name_H-M   'P 1'
#
loop_
_entity.id
_entity.type
_entity.pdbx_description
1 polymer ?
#
loop_
_entity_poly.entity_id
_entity_poly.type
_entity_poly.pdbx_seq_one_letter_code
_entity_poly.pdbx_strand_id
1 'polypeptide(L)'
;MKRIAKRQFFLLGCASLAAMLLSLYDRYGIVLTSSSRSFLAEQSQLQEQVLRENREKGGNRSTGQSGKESKTMAENKAGAETETAEKDERMASDANPDIRVLLCSDNYASEYHDRITITADVPFRVSGQGTERHCQAGEQVELTMQSNEFLQGDLVFTMEEDGVFQLPYLKRAAECPSYEGSLHVEKREEGLILINTLPLETYLCYVVPSEMPSSYPIEALKAQAVCARCYAMLQMENSRCEEFGADLDDSVSYQVYNNIGKTDAAVQAVQQTAGMVIKEDGQIENTLYYSTSCGLRMEEEASNEAVFCAAMSGSRASDAEREESWYRWNTLFSTEELNAAAETFYPGQIGQILSLNVLKRLENGRAEVLQVTGTLGTVAIEGEYAIRQFLRPGDQAVILQDGSTAPSLGLLPSAFFYITPQYQGGVLSGFLLNGGGYGHGDGMSQNGAKHLAEEGWSCQEILKYYYGDGVEIICDT
;
A
#
# COMPACT_ATOMS: atom_id res chain seq x y z
N MET A 1 -23.91 8.49 29.23
CA MET A 1 -22.90 8.54 30.32
C MET A 1 -22.35 7.18 30.78
N LYS A 2 -23.13 6.08 30.83
CA LYS A 2 -22.59 4.73 31.21
C LYS A 2 -21.77 3.99 30.12
N ARG A 3 -21.73 4.46 28.86
CA ARG A 3 -20.93 3.87 27.77
C ARG A 3 -19.49 4.41 27.64
N ILE A 4 -19.19 5.59 28.19
CA ILE A 4 -17.85 6.21 28.13
C ILE A 4 -16.92 5.59 29.19
N ALA A 5 -17.46 5.26 30.37
CA ALA A 5 -16.69 4.64 31.46
C ALA A 5 -16.20 3.21 31.15
N LYS A 6 -16.91 2.44 30.31
CA LYS A 6 -16.47 1.08 29.91
C LYS A 6 -15.33 1.09 28.88
N ARG A 7 -15.26 2.10 27.99
CA ARG A 7 -14.14 2.27 27.04
C ARG A 7 -12.86 2.71 27.76
N GLN A 8 -12.95 3.61 28.74
CA GLN A 8 -11.79 4.01 29.54
C GLN A 8 -11.25 2.87 30.43
N PHE A 9 -12.11 2.02 31.00
CA PHE A 9 -11.65 0.89 31.82
C PHE A 9 -10.96 -0.23 31.00
N PHE A 10 -11.35 -0.43 29.73
CA PHE A 10 -10.71 -1.42 28.86
C PHE A 10 -9.34 -0.94 28.35
N LEU A 11 -9.22 0.36 28.03
CA LEU A 11 -7.95 0.98 27.61
C LEU A 11 -6.92 1.08 28.76
N LEU A 12 -7.37 1.34 30.00
CA LEU A 12 -6.48 1.26 31.18
C LEU A 12 -6.00 -0.18 31.46
N GLY A 13 -6.80 -1.20 31.12
CA GLY A 13 -6.42 -2.61 31.25
C GLY A 13 -5.30 -3.03 30.28
N CYS A 14 -5.36 -2.57 29.02
CA CYS A 14 -4.33 -2.85 28.01
C CYS A 14 -3.03 -2.07 28.29
N ALA A 15 -3.12 -0.82 28.74
CA ALA A 15 -1.94 -0.03 29.14
C ALA A 15 -1.22 -0.65 30.35
N SER A 16 -1.97 -1.24 31.28
CA SER A 16 -1.41 -1.98 32.42
C SER A 16 -0.68 -3.26 31.98
N LEU A 17 -1.12 -3.93 30.91
CA LEU A 17 -0.49 -5.16 30.42
C LEU A 17 0.81 -4.86 29.66
N ALA A 18 0.82 -3.83 28.82
CA ALA A 18 2.01 -3.37 28.09
C ALA A 18 3.09 -2.84 29.05
N ALA A 19 2.72 -2.03 30.05
CA ALA A 19 3.65 -1.58 31.08
C ALA A 19 4.16 -2.72 31.98
N MET A 20 3.32 -3.73 32.25
CA MET A 20 3.74 -4.92 33.00
C MET A 20 4.72 -5.78 32.20
N LEU A 21 4.50 -5.96 30.90
CA LEU A 21 5.40 -6.67 29.96
C LEU A 21 6.74 -5.93 29.78
N LEU A 22 6.74 -4.60 29.68
CA LEU A 22 7.96 -3.77 29.70
C LEU A 22 8.71 -3.86 31.04
N SER A 23 8.01 -3.91 32.18
CA SER A 23 8.65 -4.08 33.50
C SER A 23 9.21 -5.50 33.72
N LEU A 24 8.63 -6.50 33.05
CA LEU A 24 9.13 -7.88 33.04
C LEU A 24 10.34 -8.00 32.09
N TYR A 25 10.39 -7.23 31.00
CA TYR A 25 11.54 -7.13 30.09
C TYR A 25 12.78 -6.58 30.81
N ASP A 26 12.66 -5.44 31.50
CA ASP A 26 13.77 -4.84 32.29
C ASP A 26 14.26 -5.74 33.44
N ARG A 27 13.40 -6.64 33.93
CA ARG A 27 13.69 -7.49 35.10
C ARG A 27 14.19 -8.90 34.73
N TYR A 28 13.82 -9.44 33.56
CA TYR A 28 14.06 -10.85 33.21
C TYR A 28 14.69 -11.09 31.83
N GLY A 29 14.97 -10.06 31.02
CA GLY A 29 15.80 -10.20 29.81
C GLY A 29 15.26 -11.20 28.77
N ILE A 30 13.94 -11.29 28.62
CA ILE A 30 13.32 -12.16 27.60
C ILE A 30 13.42 -11.46 26.23
N VAL A 31 14.08 -12.10 25.28
CA VAL A 31 14.25 -11.61 23.90
C VAL A 31 12.90 -11.74 23.16
N LEU A 32 12.27 -10.60 22.87
CA LEU A 32 11.16 -10.51 21.91
C LEU A 32 11.73 -10.60 20.48
N THR A 33 11.13 -11.42 19.64
CA THR A 33 11.47 -11.51 18.20
C THR A 33 11.10 -10.21 17.48
N SER A 34 11.77 -9.90 16.36
CA SER A 34 11.52 -8.68 15.55
C SER A 34 10.04 -8.50 15.20
N SER A 35 9.36 -9.60 14.86
CA SER A 35 7.92 -9.64 14.56
C SER A 35 7.01 -9.23 15.74
N SER A 36 7.47 -9.42 16.99
CA SER A 36 6.72 -8.96 18.16
C SER A 36 6.92 -7.46 18.43
N ARG A 37 8.02 -6.87 17.95
CA ARG A 37 8.29 -5.43 18.06
C ARG A 37 7.54 -4.63 16.99
N SER A 38 7.52 -5.12 15.75
CA SER A 38 6.75 -4.50 14.66
C SER A 38 5.25 -4.50 14.99
N PHE A 39 4.72 -5.62 15.52
CA PHE A 39 3.34 -5.70 15.98
C PHE A 39 2.99 -4.67 17.06
N LEU A 40 3.89 -4.42 18.02
CA LEU A 40 3.67 -3.42 19.07
C LEU A 40 3.78 -1.97 18.55
N ALA A 41 4.63 -1.72 17.55
CA ALA A 41 4.75 -0.44 16.88
C ALA A 41 3.51 -0.11 16.04
N GLU A 42 3.01 -1.06 15.26
CA GLU A 42 1.77 -0.95 14.47
C GLU A 42 0.55 -0.67 15.37
N GLN A 43 0.44 -1.37 16.51
CA GLN A 43 -0.65 -1.14 17.48
C GLN A 43 -0.60 0.27 18.09
N SER A 44 0.61 0.81 18.32
CA SER A 44 0.79 2.18 18.81
C SER A 44 0.41 3.22 17.75
N GLN A 45 0.73 2.99 16.48
CA GLN A 45 0.38 3.87 15.35
C GLN A 45 -1.13 3.87 15.08
N LEU A 46 -1.77 2.70 15.08
CA LEU A 46 -3.24 2.57 15.01
C LEU A 46 -3.94 3.31 16.14
N GLN A 47 -3.37 3.29 17.34
CA GLN A 47 -3.92 4.01 18.49
C GLN A 47 -3.79 5.53 18.33
N GLU A 48 -2.70 6.04 17.76
CA GLU A 48 -2.55 7.47 17.44
C GLU A 48 -3.49 7.92 16.32
N GLN A 49 -3.66 7.12 15.27
CA GLN A 49 -4.58 7.40 14.16
C GLN A 49 -6.03 7.49 14.65
N VAL A 50 -6.48 6.51 15.45
CA VAL A 50 -7.81 6.54 16.07
C VAL A 50 -7.97 7.74 17.01
N LEU A 51 -6.90 8.16 17.71
CA LEU A 51 -6.93 9.34 18.56
C LEU A 51 -6.98 10.65 17.76
N ARG A 52 -6.36 10.73 16.57
CA ARG A 52 -6.44 11.88 15.65
C ARG A 52 -7.83 11.99 15.04
N GLU A 53 -8.37 10.91 14.50
CA GLU A 53 -9.72 10.88 13.91
C GLU A 53 -10.81 11.24 14.94
N ASN A 54 -10.64 10.84 16.20
CA ASN A 54 -11.58 11.20 17.27
C ASN A 54 -11.44 12.68 17.71
N ARG A 55 -10.29 13.34 17.50
CA ARG A 55 -10.13 14.78 17.74
C ARG A 55 -10.76 15.60 16.61
N GLU A 56 -10.60 15.15 15.37
CA GLU A 56 -11.18 15.81 14.18
C GLU A 56 -12.70 15.70 14.17
N LYS A 57 -13.27 14.55 14.56
CA LYS A 57 -14.73 14.36 14.68
C LYS A 57 -15.35 15.01 15.93
N GLY A 58 -14.55 15.54 16.85
CA GLY A 58 -14.99 16.13 18.13
C GLY A 58 -14.91 17.66 18.23
N GLY A 59 -14.34 18.34 17.23
CA GLY A 59 -13.95 19.74 17.32
C GLY A 59 -15.01 20.75 16.88
N ASN A 60 -16.20 20.78 17.49
CA ASN A 60 -17.02 22.00 17.44
C ASN A 60 -17.81 22.23 18.74
N ARG A 61 -17.16 22.91 19.70
CA ARG A 61 -17.80 23.75 20.73
C ARG A 61 -16.75 24.57 21.48
N SER A 62 -16.86 25.89 21.35
CA SER A 62 -16.09 26.89 22.08
C SER A 62 -16.34 26.86 23.59
N THR A 63 -15.31 27.13 24.40
CA THR A 63 -15.29 28.20 25.43
C THR A 63 -13.86 28.35 25.94
N GLY A 64 -13.42 29.60 26.14
CA GLY A 64 -12.04 29.95 26.44
C GLY A 64 -11.65 29.99 27.92
N GLN A 65 -10.50 30.65 28.11
CA GLN A 65 -9.83 31.15 29.32
C GLN A 65 -8.67 30.32 29.93
N SER A 66 -7.47 30.84 29.69
CA SER A 66 -6.44 31.25 30.68
C SER A 66 -5.64 30.18 31.46
N GLY A 67 -4.32 30.19 31.21
CA GLY A 67 -3.33 30.41 32.29
C GLY A 67 -2.21 29.38 32.48
N LYS A 68 -1.01 29.74 32.00
CA LYS A 68 0.37 29.51 32.52
C LYS A 68 0.81 28.13 33.06
N GLU A 69 1.93 27.67 32.48
CA GLU A 69 3.16 27.06 33.05
C GLU A 69 3.72 26.05 32.02
N SER A 70 5.01 25.79 31.80
CA SER A 70 6.28 26.48 32.02
C SER A 70 7.29 25.77 31.08
N LYS A 71 8.33 26.51 30.71
CA LYS A 71 9.46 26.19 29.82
C LYS A 71 10.12 24.83 30.07
N THR A 72 10.13 23.97 29.04
CA THR A 72 11.26 23.09 28.64
C THR A 72 10.93 22.43 27.29
N MET A 73 10.90 23.20 26.21
CA MET A 73 10.88 22.70 24.82
C MET A 73 11.33 23.85 23.90
N ALA A 74 12.64 24.03 23.73
CA ALA A 74 13.17 25.05 22.84
C ALA A 74 14.26 24.52 21.88
N GLU A 75 14.66 23.25 21.99
CA GLU A 75 15.73 22.69 21.14
C GLU A 75 15.22 21.66 20.11
N ASN A 76 14.05 21.05 20.31
CA ASN A 76 13.45 20.12 19.32
C ASN A 76 12.47 20.76 18.33
N LYS A 77 12.20 22.07 18.44
CA LYS A 77 11.27 22.78 17.55
C LYS A 77 11.97 23.34 16.30
N ALA A 78 13.27 23.62 16.39
CA ALA A 78 14.04 24.17 15.28
C ALA A 78 14.29 23.14 14.16
N GLY A 79 14.58 21.87 14.49
CA GLY A 79 14.79 20.83 13.47
C GLY A 79 13.53 20.53 12.66
N ALA A 80 12.41 20.27 13.33
CA ALA A 80 11.14 19.96 12.68
C ALA A 80 10.57 21.14 11.86
N GLU A 81 10.72 22.39 12.32
CA GLU A 81 10.27 23.59 11.59
C GLU A 81 11.16 23.89 10.36
N THR A 82 12.42 23.46 10.35
CA THR A 82 13.33 23.64 9.20
C THR A 82 13.09 22.57 8.12
N GLU A 83 12.81 21.32 8.52
CA GLU A 83 12.50 20.21 7.60
C GLU A 83 11.10 20.32 6.98
N THR A 84 10.09 20.78 7.72
CA THR A 84 8.77 21.10 7.12
C THR A 84 8.84 22.30 6.19
N ALA A 85 9.64 23.32 6.51
CA ALA A 85 9.86 24.46 5.62
C ALA A 85 10.61 24.06 4.33
N GLU A 86 11.62 23.19 4.40
CA GLU A 86 12.31 22.66 3.21
C GLU A 86 11.43 21.71 2.36
N LYS A 87 10.39 21.10 2.95
CA LYS A 87 9.41 20.26 2.27
C LYS A 87 8.33 21.10 1.59
N ASP A 88 7.81 22.12 2.29
CA ASP A 88 6.84 23.09 1.77
C ASP A 88 7.47 23.97 0.66
N GLU A 89 8.76 24.34 0.77
CA GLU A 89 9.47 25.09 -0.29
C GLU A 89 9.77 24.24 -1.54
N ARG A 90 9.99 22.93 -1.41
CA ARG A 90 10.21 22.01 -2.56
C ARG A 90 8.95 21.79 -3.40
N MET A 91 7.80 21.66 -2.74
CA MET A 91 6.51 21.44 -3.42
C MET A 91 5.92 22.73 -4.02
N ALA A 92 6.29 23.89 -3.49
CA ALA A 92 5.73 25.17 -3.92
C ALA A 92 6.40 25.79 -5.17
N SER A 93 7.49 25.22 -5.71
CA SER A 93 8.21 25.83 -6.84
C SER A 93 8.74 24.89 -7.92
N ASP A 94 8.56 23.57 -7.82
CA ASP A 94 9.06 22.63 -8.83
C ASP A 94 7.90 21.89 -9.52
N ALA A 95 7.77 22.08 -10.84
CA ALA A 95 6.78 21.40 -11.66
C ALA A 95 7.03 19.88 -11.76
N ASN A 96 8.24 19.42 -11.38
CA ASN A 96 8.64 18.02 -11.42
C ASN A 96 9.59 17.68 -10.26
N PRO A 97 9.08 17.63 -9.01
CA PRO A 97 9.91 17.42 -7.83
C PRO A 97 10.56 16.03 -7.84
N ASP A 98 11.69 15.88 -7.16
CA ASP A 98 12.31 14.57 -6.93
C ASP A 98 11.50 13.77 -5.91
N ILE A 99 11.30 12.48 -6.20
CA ILE A 99 10.70 11.50 -5.31
C ILE A 99 11.76 10.52 -4.81
N ARG A 100 11.68 10.13 -3.53
CA ARG A 100 12.56 9.16 -2.88
C ARG A 100 11.83 7.84 -2.65
N VAL A 101 12.28 6.80 -3.34
CA VAL A 101 11.67 5.48 -3.33
C VAL A 101 12.55 4.51 -2.56
N LEU A 102 12.03 3.94 -1.47
CA LEU A 102 12.65 2.82 -0.78
C LEU A 102 12.58 1.57 -1.65
N LEU A 103 13.74 1.01 -2.02
CA LEU A 103 13.81 -0.22 -2.80
C LEU A 103 13.84 -1.41 -1.86
N CYS A 104 12.78 -2.23 -1.87
CA CYS A 104 12.75 -3.47 -1.09
C CYS A 104 13.71 -4.53 -1.67
N SER A 105 14.06 -5.52 -0.86
CA SER A 105 14.85 -6.68 -1.28
C SER A 105 14.12 -7.56 -2.32
N ASP A 106 14.74 -8.67 -2.74
CA ASP A 106 14.20 -9.57 -3.76
C ASP A 106 12.74 -9.96 -3.48
N ASN A 107 11.90 -9.84 -4.52
CA ASN A 107 10.46 -10.09 -4.43
C ASN A 107 9.73 -9.31 -3.31
N TYR A 108 10.23 -8.12 -2.97
CA TYR A 108 9.64 -7.25 -1.94
C TYR A 108 9.60 -7.89 -0.54
N ALA A 109 10.57 -8.78 -0.24
CA ALA A 109 10.53 -9.58 0.98
C ALA A 109 10.81 -8.80 2.28
N SER A 110 11.52 -7.68 2.19
CA SER A 110 12.00 -6.89 3.32
C SER A 110 12.49 -5.54 2.83
N GLU A 111 12.31 -4.49 3.63
CA GLU A 111 12.87 -3.14 3.45
C GLU A 111 14.40 -3.12 3.57
N TYR A 112 14.96 -4.11 4.27
CA TYR A 112 16.39 -4.27 4.52
C TYR A 112 17.05 -5.27 3.57
N HIS A 113 18.29 -4.96 3.21
CA HIS A 113 19.18 -5.77 2.39
C HIS A 113 20.39 -6.26 3.20
N ASP A 114 20.72 -7.55 3.08
CA ASP A 114 21.97 -8.09 3.65
C ASP A 114 23.21 -7.68 2.86
N ARG A 115 23.03 -7.46 1.56
CA ARG A 115 24.06 -7.10 0.60
C ARG A 115 23.46 -6.27 -0.53
N ILE A 116 24.16 -5.21 -0.91
CA ILE A 116 23.81 -4.36 -2.06
C ILE A 116 24.99 -4.39 -3.04
N THR A 117 24.72 -4.71 -4.31
CA THR A 117 25.70 -4.59 -5.40
C THR A 117 25.19 -3.58 -6.42
N ILE A 118 25.93 -2.50 -6.63
CA ILE A 118 25.59 -1.42 -7.58
C ILE A 118 26.62 -1.38 -8.70
N THR A 119 26.16 -1.21 -9.93
CA THR A 119 26.98 -0.86 -11.09
C THR A 119 26.22 0.12 -11.99
N ALA A 120 26.86 0.69 -13.00
CA ALA A 120 26.22 1.57 -13.96
C ALA A 120 26.79 1.35 -15.36
N ASP A 121 26.02 1.72 -16.39
CA ASP A 121 26.45 1.69 -17.79
C ASP A 121 27.36 2.86 -18.18
N VAL A 122 27.41 3.89 -17.33
CA VAL A 122 28.27 5.08 -17.44
C VAL A 122 29.18 5.22 -16.21
N PRO A 123 30.25 6.04 -16.27
CA PRO A 123 31.02 6.39 -15.08
C PRO A 123 30.15 7.02 -13.99
N PHE A 124 30.46 6.72 -12.73
CA PHE A 124 29.69 7.19 -11.58
C PHE A 124 30.59 7.48 -10.39
N ARG A 125 30.05 8.21 -9.42
CA ARG A 125 30.74 8.57 -8.18
C ARG A 125 30.04 7.96 -6.99
N VAL A 126 30.83 7.63 -5.99
CA VAL A 126 30.38 7.21 -4.66
C VAL A 126 30.90 8.24 -3.66
N SER A 127 30.00 8.96 -3.01
CA SER A 127 30.33 9.99 -2.02
C SER A 127 29.79 9.65 -0.64
N GLY A 128 30.60 9.88 0.39
CA GLY A 128 30.23 9.79 1.81
C GLY A 128 31.07 10.80 2.61
N GLN A 129 30.56 11.36 3.71
CA GLN A 129 31.15 12.42 4.58
C GLN A 129 32.55 12.94 4.17
N GLY A 130 32.59 13.79 3.13
CA GLY A 130 33.81 14.50 2.70
C GLY A 130 34.79 13.70 1.82
N THR A 131 34.45 12.48 1.44
CA THR A 131 35.19 11.61 0.53
C THR A 131 34.38 11.28 -0.71
N GLU A 132 35.06 11.22 -1.85
CA GLU A 132 34.47 10.90 -3.15
C GLU A 132 35.37 9.88 -3.86
N ARG A 133 34.77 8.84 -4.41
CA ARG A 133 35.42 7.82 -5.23
C ARG A 133 34.78 7.83 -6.63
N HIS A 134 35.61 7.93 -7.66
CA HIS A 134 35.18 7.76 -9.04
C HIS A 134 35.27 6.29 -9.45
N CYS A 135 34.23 5.78 -10.07
CA CYS A 135 34.10 4.44 -10.59
C CYS A 135 33.90 4.49 -12.11
N GLN A 136 34.51 3.55 -12.83
CA GLN A 136 34.31 3.45 -14.29
C GLN A 136 32.98 2.75 -14.61
N ALA A 137 32.48 2.94 -15.84
CA ALA A 137 31.34 2.19 -16.36
C ALA A 137 31.56 0.67 -16.21
N GLY A 138 30.55 -0.04 -15.70
CA GLY A 138 30.58 -1.48 -15.43
C GLY A 138 31.39 -1.88 -14.18
N GLU A 139 32.03 -0.96 -13.47
CA GLU A 139 32.63 -1.23 -12.17
C GLU A 139 31.52 -1.57 -11.15
N GLN A 140 31.73 -2.62 -10.35
CA GLN A 140 30.78 -3.03 -9.32
C GLN A 140 31.25 -2.58 -7.95
N VAL A 141 30.33 -1.99 -7.18
CA VAL A 141 30.51 -1.66 -5.77
C VAL A 141 29.62 -2.59 -4.96
N GLU A 142 30.22 -3.46 -4.16
CA GLU A 142 29.51 -4.37 -3.26
C GLU A 142 29.60 -3.84 -1.82
N LEU A 143 28.44 -3.72 -1.18
CA LEU A 143 28.27 -3.24 0.18
C LEU A 143 27.62 -4.33 1.03
N THR A 144 28.18 -4.56 2.22
CA THR A 144 27.60 -5.38 3.27
C THR A 144 27.65 -4.63 4.59
N MET A 145 27.04 -5.20 5.64
CA MET A 145 27.13 -4.66 7.00
C MET A 145 28.58 -4.51 7.52
N GLN A 146 29.56 -5.17 6.90
CA GLN A 146 30.98 -5.12 7.26
C GLN A 146 31.82 -4.17 6.39
N SER A 147 31.21 -3.52 5.40
CA SER A 147 31.88 -2.55 4.52
C SER A 147 32.43 -1.36 5.32
N ASN A 148 33.71 -1.04 5.10
CA ASN A 148 34.39 0.08 5.75
C ASN A 148 33.96 1.44 5.17
N GLU A 149 33.31 1.44 4.01
CA GLU A 149 32.76 2.60 3.33
C GLU A 149 31.80 3.36 4.25
N PHE A 150 31.02 2.66 5.08
CA PHE A 150 30.12 3.28 6.06
C PHE A 150 30.83 4.00 7.22
N LEU A 151 32.17 3.90 7.35
CA LEU A 151 32.92 4.78 8.24
C LEU A 151 32.86 6.25 7.80
N GLN A 152 32.46 6.49 6.55
CA GLN A 152 32.24 7.81 5.95
C GLN A 152 30.75 8.21 6.04
N GLY A 153 29.97 7.57 6.91
CA GLY A 153 28.52 7.75 6.96
C GLY A 153 27.82 7.13 5.75
N ASP A 154 26.66 7.67 5.43
CA ASP A 154 25.84 7.20 4.31
C ASP A 154 26.52 7.44 2.97
N LEU A 155 26.18 6.58 2.00
CA LEU A 155 26.79 6.60 0.67
C LEU A 155 25.77 7.05 -0.36
N VAL A 156 26.14 8.03 -1.18
CA VAL A 156 25.35 8.50 -2.31
C VAL A 156 26.08 8.15 -3.61
N PHE A 157 25.35 7.54 -4.53
CA PHE A 157 25.79 7.15 -5.85
C PHE A 157 25.17 8.08 -6.88
N THR A 158 26.01 8.76 -7.65
CA THR A 158 25.58 9.73 -8.67
C THR A 158 26.32 9.46 -9.98
N MET A 159 25.59 9.41 -11.10
CA MET A 159 26.19 9.25 -12.42
C MET A 159 26.83 10.55 -12.89
N GLU A 160 27.89 10.44 -13.69
CA GLU A 160 28.57 11.61 -14.27
C GLU A 160 27.96 12.05 -15.61
N GLU A 161 27.15 11.19 -16.22
CA GLU A 161 26.48 11.36 -17.51
C GLU A 161 25.08 10.73 -17.45
N ASP A 162 24.26 10.96 -18.47
CA ASP A 162 22.95 10.31 -18.60
C ASP A 162 23.13 8.79 -18.77
N GLY A 163 22.65 8.02 -17.81
CA GLY A 163 22.77 6.56 -17.80
C GLY A 163 21.83 5.91 -16.80
N VAL A 164 22.10 4.67 -16.45
CA VAL A 164 21.35 3.90 -15.45
C VAL A 164 22.26 3.16 -14.49
N PHE A 165 21.86 3.14 -13.22
CA PHE A 165 22.34 2.16 -12.26
C PHE A 165 21.67 0.81 -12.50
N GLN A 166 22.40 -0.27 -12.29
CA GLN A 166 21.91 -1.63 -12.29
C GLN A 166 22.17 -2.26 -10.92
N LEU A 167 21.23 -3.08 -10.48
CA LEU A 167 21.32 -3.85 -9.23
C LEU A 167 21.36 -5.34 -9.56
N PRO A 168 22.55 -5.93 -9.88
CA PRO A 168 22.63 -7.30 -10.43
C PRO A 168 22.16 -8.40 -9.46
N TYR A 169 22.06 -8.07 -8.19
CA TYR A 169 21.57 -8.97 -7.15
C TYR A 169 20.04 -8.94 -7.02
N LEU A 170 19.40 -7.84 -7.47
CA LEU A 170 17.99 -7.59 -7.24
C LEU A 170 17.17 -8.16 -8.40
N LYS A 171 16.20 -9.01 -8.09
CA LYS A 171 15.28 -9.60 -9.06
C LYS A 171 13.90 -8.97 -8.97
N ARG A 172 13.43 -8.57 -10.14
CA ARG A 172 12.06 -8.14 -10.46
C ARG A 172 11.59 -8.93 -11.67
N ALA A 173 10.41 -8.64 -12.23
CA ALA A 173 9.95 -9.30 -13.46
C ALA A 173 10.95 -9.13 -14.64
N ALA A 174 11.71 -8.03 -14.65
CA ALA A 174 12.79 -7.78 -15.61
C ALA A 174 14.14 -8.49 -15.33
N GLU A 175 14.22 -9.39 -14.35
CA GLU A 175 15.43 -10.07 -13.84
C GLU A 175 16.52 -9.17 -13.23
N CYS A 176 16.88 -8.05 -13.86
CA CYS A 176 17.86 -7.06 -13.39
C CYS A 176 17.34 -5.63 -13.66
N PRO A 177 16.68 -5.00 -12.68
CA PRO A 177 16.09 -3.67 -12.86
C PRO A 177 17.19 -2.59 -12.99
N SER A 178 16.88 -1.56 -13.77
CA SER A 178 17.75 -0.42 -14.03
C SER A 178 17.11 0.87 -13.50
N TYR A 179 17.88 1.72 -12.83
CA TYR A 179 17.40 2.89 -12.10
C TYR A 179 18.10 4.17 -12.58
N GLU A 180 17.32 5.19 -12.85
CA GLU A 180 17.80 6.54 -13.14
C GLU A 180 17.89 7.38 -11.86
N GLY A 181 18.50 8.57 -11.95
CA GLY A 181 18.70 9.44 -10.80
C GLY A 181 19.88 9.00 -9.94
N SER A 182 19.75 9.15 -8.62
CA SER A 182 20.78 8.76 -7.65
C SER A 182 20.32 7.61 -6.75
N LEU A 183 21.28 6.88 -6.19
CA LEU A 183 21.03 5.89 -5.15
C LEU A 183 21.66 6.32 -3.84
N HIS A 184 20.94 6.18 -2.74
CA HIS A 184 21.43 6.41 -1.39
C HIS A 184 21.40 5.09 -0.62
N VAL A 185 22.52 4.75 0.00
CA VAL A 185 22.66 3.56 0.84
C VAL A 185 22.95 3.97 2.27
N GLU A 186 22.07 3.58 3.17
CA GLU A 186 22.18 3.78 4.62
C GLU A 186 22.41 2.44 5.31
N LYS A 187 23.22 2.44 6.37
CA LYS A 187 23.42 1.28 7.23
C LYS A 187 22.65 1.45 8.54
N ARG A 188 21.75 0.51 8.85
CA ARG A 188 21.00 0.42 10.12
C ARG A 188 21.34 -0.84 10.91
N GLU A 189 20.79 -0.99 12.11
CA GLU A 189 21.03 -2.17 12.94
C GLU A 189 20.47 -3.45 12.30
N GLU A 190 19.32 -3.35 11.63
CA GLU A 190 18.58 -4.43 11.00
C GLU A 190 19.17 -4.86 9.65
N GLY A 191 19.84 -3.96 8.93
CA GLY A 191 20.43 -4.22 7.62
C GLY A 191 20.74 -2.95 6.85
N LEU A 192 20.98 -3.09 5.54
CA LEU A 192 21.19 -1.95 4.64
C LEU A 192 19.87 -1.48 4.04
N ILE A 193 19.70 -0.17 3.89
CA ILE A 193 18.59 0.45 3.19
C ILE A 193 19.10 1.01 1.86
N LEU A 194 18.26 0.93 0.83
CA LEU A 194 18.54 1.46 -0.49
C LEU A 194 17.39 2.37 -0.94
N ILE A 195 17.69 3.63 -1.22
CA ILE A 195 16.72 4.63 -1.67
C ILE A 195 17.12 5.12 -3.06
N ASN A 196 16.18 5.10 -4.00
CA ASN A 196 16.35 5.73 -5.30
C ASN A 196 15.68 7.10 -5.31
N THR A 197 16.43 8.14 -5.67
CA THR A 197 15.93 9.52 -5.82
C THR A 197 15.98 9.93 -7.28
N LEU A 198 14.85 10.35 -7.83
CA LEU A 198 14.70 10.70 -9.25
C LEU A 198 13.53 11.66 -9.46
N PRO A 199 13.47 12.39 -10.59
CA PRO A 199 12.34 13.26 -10.89
C PRO A 199 11.02 12.48 -11.01
N LEU A 200 9.93 13.04 -10.50
CA LEU A 200 8.61 12.41 -10.45
C LEU A 200 8.13 11.90 -11.82
N GLU A 201 8.25 12.70 -12.88
CA GLU A 201 7.86 12.28 -14.23
C GLU A 201 8.70 11.10 -14.74
N THR A 202 9.98 11.02 -14.35
CA THR A 202 10.83 9.86 -14.66
C THR A 202 10.38 8.63 -13.88
N TYR A 203 10.06 8.78 -12.60
CA TYR A 203 9.49 7.72 -11.76
C TYR A 203 8.21 7.13 -12.35
N LEU A 204 7.28 7.99 -12.82
CA LEU A 204 6.01 7.55 -13.40
C LEU A 204 6.19 6.70 -14.66
N CYS A 205 7.26 6.91 -15.43
CA CYS A 205 7.57 6.10 -16.60
C CYS A 205 7.87 4.62 -16.25
N TYR A 206 8.24 4.34 -15.00
CA TYR A 206 8.45 2.98 -14.48
C TYR A 206 7.25 2.44 -13.70
N VAL A 207 6.43 3.31 -13.09
CA VAL A 207 5.19 2.91 -12.41
C VAL A 207 4.13 2.47 -13.42
N VAL A 208 3.85 3.30 -14.44
CA VAL A 208 2.79 3.02 -15.41
C VAL A 208 2.90 1.62 -16.04
N PRO A 209 4.06 1.16 -16.57
CA PRO A 209 4.16 -0.17 -17.15
C PRO A 209 4.21 -1.29 -16.09
N SER A 210 4.56 -0.98 -14.85
CA SER A 210 4.55 -1.93 -13.74
C SER A 210 3.15 -2.18 -13.17
N GLU A 211 2.25 -1.20 -13.31
CA GLU A 211 0.87 -1.23 -12.83
C GLU A 211 -0.13 -1.60 -13.92
N MET A 212 0.08 -1.09 -15.15
CA MET A 212 -0.84 -1.25 -16.26
C MET A 212 -0.10 -1.79 -17.50
N PRO A 213 -0.60 -2.85 -18.15
CA PRO A 213 0.04 -3.39 -19.35
C PRO A 213 0.21 -2.33 -20.44
N SER A 214 1.42 -2.16 -20.96
CA SER A 214 1.70 -1.15 -22.00
C SER A 214 1.00 -1.41 -23.34
N SER A 215 0.33 -2.56 -23.50
CA SER A 215 -0.54 -2.86 -24.63
C SER A 215 -1.93 -2.22 -24.51
N TYR A 216 -2.29 -1.68 -23.35
CA TYR A 216 -3.58 -1.00 -23.16
C TYR A 216 -3.65 0.28 -24.00
N PRO A 217 -4.86 0.75 -24.36
CA PRO A 217 -5.02 1.98 -25.11
C PRO A 217 -4.37 3.18 -24.42
N ILE A 218 -3.84 4.12 -25.22
CA ILE A 218 -3.09 5.27 -24.71
C ILE A 218 -3.90 6.13 -23.72
N GLU A 219 -5.21 6.26 -23.91
CA GLU A 219 -6.06 7.05 -22.99
C GLU A 219 -6.19 6.39 -21.61
N ALA A 220 -6.16 5.06 -21.52
CA ALA A 220 -6.10 4.34 -20.24
C ALA A 220 -4.72 4.52 -19.57
N LEU A 221 -3.63 4.42 -20.34
CA LEU A 221 -2.27 4.67 -19.82
C LEU A 221 -2.10 6.11 -19.30
N LYS A 222 -2.71 7.10 -19.98
CA LYS A 222 -2.76 8.49 -19.52
C LYS A 222 -3.54 8.62 -18.21
N ALA A 223 -4.70 7.99 -18.10
CA ALA A 223 -5.48 8.00 -16.86
C ALA A 223 -4.68 7.37 -15.71
N GLN A 224 -3.97 6.26 -15.96
CA GLN A 224 -3.06 5.64 -15.00
C GLN A 224 -1.92 6.58 -14.59
N ALA A 225 -1.30 7.30 -15.54
CA ALA A 225 -0.22 8.24 -15.25
C ALA A 225 -0.69 9.39 -14.33
N VAL A 226 -1.88 9.95 -14.59
CA VAL A 226 -2.47 10.99 -13.74
C VAL A 226 -2.78 10.48 -12.34
N CYS A 227 -3.39 9.29 -12.22
CA CYS A 227 -3.67 8.69 -10.92
C CYS A 227 -2.38 8.37 -10.15
N ALA A 228 -1.37 7.84 -10.84
CA ALA A 228 -0.10 7.52 -10.24
C ALA A 228 0.61 8.78 -9.71
N ARG A 229 0.57 9.89 -10.48
CA ARG A 229 1.12 11.18 -10.09
C ARG A 229 0.47 11.73 -8.82
N CYS A 230 -0.86 11.79 -8.77
CA CYS A 230 -1.57 12.32 -7.61
C CYS A 230 -1.26 11.50 -6.35
N TYR A 231 -1.28 10.17 -6.46
CA TYR A 231 -0.93 9.29 -5.35
C TYR A 231 0.51 9.52 -4.87
N ALA A 232 1.48 9.56 -5.79
CA ALA A 232 2.89 9.78 -5.47
C ALA A 232 3.09 11.14 -4.76
N MET A 233 2.49 12.22 -5.26
CA MET A 233 2.54 13.54 -4.63
C MET A 233 1.94 13.52 -3.21
N LEU A 234 0.80 12.84 -3.02
CA LEU A 234 0.23 12.66 -1.68
C LEU A 234 1.14 11.85 -0.77
N GLN A 235 1.84 10.82 -1.26
CA GLN A 235 2.81 10.10 -0.42
C GLN A 235 4.04 10.94 -0.10
N MET A 236 4.49 11.81 -1.01
CA MET A 236 5.55 12.77 -0.72
C MET A 236 5.14 13.72 0.41
N GLU A 237 3.89 14.16 0.47
CA GLU A 237 3.37 14.96 1.58
C GLU A 237 3.23 14.13 2.87
N ASN A 238 2.80 12.87 2.76
CA ASN A 238 2.52 11.99 3.88
C ASN A 238 3.79 11.32 4.44
N SER A 239 3.99 11.41 5.76
CA SER A 239 5.16 10.85 6.47
C SER A 239 5.17 9.31 6.63
N ARG A 240 4.56 8.52 5.72
CA ARG A 240 4.40 7.07 5.94
C ARG A 240 5.69 6.27 5.82
N CYS A 241 6.64 6.70 4.99
CA CYS A 241 7.98 6.12 4.88
C CYS A 241 9.08 6.99 5.51
N GLU A 242 8.70 7.98 6.33
CA GLU A 242 9.64 8.94 6.93
C GLU A 242 10.68 8.24 7.81
N GLU A 243 10.32 7.13 8.47
CA GLU A 243 11.27 6.35 9.26
C GLU A 243 12.46 5.84 8.43
N PHE A 244 12.28 5.62 7.13
CA PHE A 244 13.32 5.19 6.19
C PHE A 244 13.97 6.35 5.44
N GLY A 245 13.53 7.60 5.67
CA GLY A 245 13.98 8.75 4.88
C GLY A 245 13.47 8.75 3.44
N ALA A 246 12.43 7.96 3.14
CA ALA A 246 11.82 7.82 1.82
C ALA A 246 10.38 8.38 1.82
N ASP A 247 9.84 8.64 0.63
CA ASP A 247 8.47 9.12 0.45
C ASP A 247 7.48 7.94 0.30
N LEU A 248 7.92 6.85 -0.34
CA LEU A 248 7.18 5.58 -0.50
C LEU A 248 8.13 4.40 -0.72
N ASP A 249 7.62 3.17 -0.73
CA ASP A 249 8.35 1.96 -1.17
C ASP A 249 7.93 1.48 -2.57
N ASP A 250 8.72 0.56 -3.15
CA ASP A 250 8.54 0.05 -4.52
C ASP A 250 7.55 -1.12 -4.67
N SER A 251 6.81 -1.45 -3.61
CA SER A 251 5.93 -2.63 -3.52
C SER A 251 4.45 -2.31 -3.70
N VAL A 252 3.62 -3.36 -3.67
CA VAL A 252 2.15 -3.26 -3.70
C VAL A 252 1.54 -2.56 -2.48
N SER A 253 2.34 -2.29 -1.43
CA SER A 253 1.91 -1.47 -0.29
C SER A 253 1.69 0.00 -0.67
N TYR A 254 2.30 0.42 -1.79
CA TYR A 254 2.14 1.74 -2.40
C TYR A 254 1.79 1.60 -3.87
N GLN A 255 2.78 1.73 -4.75
CA GLN A 255 2.66 1.55 -6.19
C GLN A 255 3.84 0.72 -6.65
N VAL A 256 3.56 -0.24 -7.52
CA VAL A 256 4.61 -1.11 -8.04
C VAL A 256 5.55 -0.27 -8.90
N TYR A 257 6.80 -0.16 -8.46
CA TYR A 257 7.82 0.64 -9.13
C TYR A 257 8.91 -0.25 -9.73
N ASN A 258 9.19 -0.03 -11.01
CA ASN A 258 10.29 -0.67 -11.76
C ASN A 258 10.28 -2.22 -11.72
N ASN A 259 9.08 -2.82 -11.59
CA ASN A 259 8.91 -4.25 -11.80
C ASN A 259 9.05 -4.58 -13.29
N ILE A 260 8.54 -3.69 -14.14
CA ILE A 260 8.69 -3.67 -15.59
C ILE A 260 9.39 -2.35 -15.97
N GLY A 261 10.41 -2.44 -16.83
CA GLY A 261 11.14 -1.27 -17.30
C GLY A 261 10.29 -0.33 -18.17
N LYS A 262 10.79 0.88 -18.41
CA LYS A 262 10.10 1.89 -19.23
C LYS A 262 9.75 1.35 -20.62
N THR A 263 8.58 1.73 -21.12
CA THR A 263 8.13 1.45 -22.49
C THR A 263 7.80 2.75 -23.21
N ASP A 264 7.90 2.77 -24.55
CA ASP A 264 7.58 3.97 -25.34
C ASP A 264 6.15 4.45 -25.10
N ALA A 265 5.20 3.52 -24.94
CA ALA A 265 3.80 3.84 -24.65
C ALA A 265 3.62 4.50 -23.28
N ALA A 266 4.29 3.98 -22.24
CA ALA A 266 4.26 4.58 -20.91
C ALA A 266 4.91 5.97 -20.91
N VAL A 267 6.09 6.12 -21.53
CA VAL A 267 6.78 7.40 -21.66
C VAL A 267 5.89 8.41 -22.38
N GLN A 268 5.24 8.01 -23.47
CA GLN A 268 4.32 8.86 -24.21
C GLN A 268 3.11 9.29 -23.36
N ALA A 269 2.53 8.37 -22.59
CA ALA A 269 1.39 8.66 -21.71
C ALA A 269 1.74 9.67 -20.62
N VAL A 270 2.89 9.46 -19.96
CA VAL A 270 3.41 10.36 -18.93
C VAL A 270 3.70 11.75 -19.51
N GLN A 271 4.41 11.84 -20.63
CA GLN A 271 4.70 13.11 -21.30
C GLN A 271 3.45 13.88 -21.74
N GLN A 272 2.43 13.19 -22.26
CA GLN A 272 1.17 13.82 -22.67
C GLN A 272 0.29 14.24 -21.49
N THR A 273 0.64 13.84 -20.27
CA THR A 273 -0.06 14.18 -19.02
C THR A 273 0.86 14.84 -18.01
N ALA A 274 2.00 15.39 -18.45
CA ALA A 274 2.98 16.00 -17.55
C ALA A 274 2.32 17.10 -16.71
N GLY A 275 2.54 17.05 -15.39
CA GLY A 275 1.94 17.98 -14.42
C GLY A 275 0.42 17.85 -14.26
N MET A 276 -0.27 16.95 -14.98
CA MET A 276 -1.72 16.77 -14.82
C MET A 276 -2.03 16.03 -13.52
N VAL A 277 -2.86 16.66 -12.69
CA VAL A 277 -3.35 16.14 -11.40
C VAL A 277 -4.86 16.32 -11.28
N ILE A 278 -5.46 15.56 -10.37
CA ILE A 278 -6.88 15.66 -9.99
C ILE A 278 -6.95 16.39 -8.67
N LYS A 279 -7.77 17.45 -8.59
CA LYS A 279 -7.99 18.20 -7.34
C LYS A 279 -9.48 18.29 -6.99
N GLU A 280 -9.80 18.23 -5.70
CA GLU A 280 -11.09 18.60 -5.11
C GLU A 280 -10.83 19.65 -4.03
N ASP A 281 -11.62 20.73 -4.02
CA ASP A 281 -11.44 21.86 -3.09
C ASP A 281 -10.00 22.43 -3.01
N GLY A 282 -9.25 22.33 -4.11
CA GLY A 282 -7.87 22.83 -4.25
C GLY A 282 -6.79 21.90 -3.69
N GLN A 283 -7.16 20.73 -3.15
CA GLN A 283 -6.24 19.69 -2.67
C GLN A 283 -6.11 18.56 -3.70
N ILE A 284 -4.95 17.92 -3.77
CA ILE A 284 -4.76 16.76 -4.64
C ILE A 284 -5.62 15.61 -4.13
N GLU A 285 -6.38 15.00 -5.04
CA GLU A 285 -7.26 13.88 -4.72
C GLU A 285 -6.49 12.58 -4.52
N ASN A 286 -6.99 11.75 -3.59
CA ASN A 286 -6.45 10.41 -3.38
C ASN A 286 -6.96 9.45 -4.46
N THR A 287 -6.29 9.45 -5.60
CA THR A 287 -6.65 8.68 -6.79
C THR A 287 -6.18 7.23 -6.70
N LEU A 288 -6.82 6.46 -5.82
CA LEU A 288 -6.58 5.03 -5.71
C LEU A 288 -7.01 4.30 -6.99
N TYR A 289 -6.35 3.20 -7.32
CA TYR A 289 -6.69 2.38 -8.48
C TYR A 289 -6.46 0.91 -8.18
N TYR A 290 -7.18 0.04 -8.89
CA TYR A 290 -7.12 -1.41 -8.72
C TYR A 290 -7.32 -2.12 -10.05
N SER A 291 -7.04 -3.42 -10.09
CA SER A 291 -6.98 -4.16 -11.35
C SER A 291 -8.33 -4.32 -12.03
N THR A 292 -9.29 -4.94 -11.34
CA THR A 292 -10.56 -5.38 -11.95
C THR A 292 -11.71 -5.21 -10.97
N SER A 293 -12.85 -4.70 -11.42
CA SER A 293 -14.03 -4.52 -10.57
C SER A 293 -14.80 -5.83 -10.37
N CYS A 294 -15.67 -5.85 -9.36
CA CYS A 294 -16.64 -6.94 -9.20
C CYS A 294 -17.83 -6.81 -10.17
N GLY A 295 -17.84 -5.78 -11.03
CA GLY A 295 -18.89 -5.49 -12.00
C GLY A 295 -20.11 -4.76 -11.43
N LEU A 296 -20.08 -4.36 -10.17
CA LEU A 296 -21.02 -3.38 -9.63
C LEU A 296 -20.57 -1.99 -10.06
N ARG A 297 -21.51 -1.20 -10.58
CA ARG A 297 -21.27 0.20 -10.94
C ARG A 297 -21.27 1.05 -9.68
N MET A 298 -20.62 2.21 -9.77
CA MET A 298 -20.49 3.15 -8.65
C MET A 298 -21.85 3.64 -8.13
N GLU A 299 -22.90 3.68 -8.97
CA GLU A 299 -24.23 4.14 -8.56
C GLU A 299 -25.12 3.02 -7.96
N GLU A 300 -24.68 1.76 -7.98
CA GLU A 300 -25.46 0.64 -7.46
C GLU A 300 -25.32 0.51 -5.94
N GLU A 301 -26.45 0.51 -5.23
CA GLU A 301 -26.52 0.25 -3.79
C GLU A 301 -26.49 -1.27 -3.53
N ALA A 302 -25.43 -1.74 -2.88
CA ALA A 302 -25.18 -3.14 -2.59
C ALA A 302 -24.74 -3.39 -1.14
N SER A 303 -25.06 -2.48 -0.20
CA SER A 303 -24.75 -2.70 1.23
C SER A 303 -25.56 -3.86 1.84
N ASN A 304 -26.69 -4.22 1.23
CA ASN A 304 -27.51 -5.35 1.64
C ASN A 304 -26.94 -6.69 1.12
N GLU A 305 -26.68 -7.64 2.03
CA GLU A 305 -26.11 -8.96 1.71
C GLU A 305 -26.89 -9.73 0.62
N ALA A 306 -28.22 -9.72 0.67
CA ALA A 306 -29.03 -10.48 -0.29
C ALA A 306 -29.00 -9.84 -1.69
N VAL A 307 -28.97 -8.50 -1.76
CA VAL A 307 -28.84 -7.74 -3.00
C VAL A 307 -27.46 -8.00 -3.61
N PHE A 308 -26.40 -7.91 -2.81
CA PHE A 308 -25.03 -8.20 -3.25
C PHE A 308 -24.89 -9.64 -3.77
N CYS A 309 -25.35 -10.64 -3.01
CA CYS A 309 -25.32 -12.05 -3.43
C CYS A 309 -26.05 -12.27 -4.78
N ALA A 310 -27.21 -11.62 -4.98
CA ALA A 310 -27.95 -11.71 -6.22
C ALA A 310 -27.20 -11.06 -7.39
N ALA A 311 -26.54 -9.92 -7.17
CA ALA A 311 -25.74 -9.25 -8.18
C ALA A 311 -24.48 -10.07 -8.58
N MET A 312 -23.83 -10.70 -7.61
CA MET A 312 -22.61 -11.50 -7.85
C MET A 312 -22.90 -12.83 -8.55
N SER A 313 -24.06 -13.43 -8.30
CA SER A 313 -24.48 -14.70 -8.90
C SER A 313 -25.23 -14.54 -10.24
N GLY A 314 -25.69 -13.33 -10.56
CA GLY A 314 -26.41 -13.03 -11.80
C GLY A 314 -25.50 -12.76 -13.00
N SER A 315 -26.06 -12.88 -14.21
CA SER A 315 -25.40 -12.46 -15.45
C SER A 315 -25.48 -10.94 -15.60
N ARG A 316 -24.33 -10.29 -15.81
CA ARG A 316 -24.20 -8.84 -16.03
C ARG A 316 -23.65 -8.57 -17.43
N ALA A 317 -24.43 -8.96 -18.44
CA ALA A 317 -23.98 -8.96 -19.85
C ALA A 317 -23.59 -7.58 -20.41
N SER A 318 -24.00 -6.49 -19.77
CA SER A 318 -23.66 -5.11 -20.15
C SER A 318 -22.45 -4.55 -19.41
N ASP A 319 -21.81 -5.32 -18.54
CA ASP A 319 -20.60 -4.88 -17.85
C ASP A 319 -19.38 -5.05 -18.75
N ALA A 320 -18.54 -4.02 -18.80
CA ALA A 320 -17.39 -3.99 -19.69
C ALA A 320 -16.30 -4.99 -19.27
N GLU A 321 -16.15 -5.22 -17.97
CA GLU A 321 -15.11 -6.09 -17.41
C GLU A 321 -15.56 -7.56 -17.33
N ARG A 322 -16.75 -7.90 -17.84
CA ARG A 322 -17.36 -9.22 -17.66
C ARG A 322 -16.59 -10.40 -18.25
N GLU A 323 -15.63 -10.14 -19.13
CA GLU A 323 -14.78 -11.17 -19.76
C GLU A 323 -13.39 -11.25 -19.11
N GLU A 324 -13.07 -10.39 -18.14
CA GLU A 324 -11.79 -10.42 -17.43
C GLU A 324 -11.73 -11.64 -16.49
N SER A 325 -10.58 -12.33 -16.42
CA SER A 325 -10.45 -13.57 -15.62
C SER A 325 -10.77 -13.35 -14.13
N TRP A 326 -10.38 -12.19 -13.59
CA TRP A 326 -10.64 -11.80 -12.21
C TRP A 326 -12.06 -11.29 -11.95
N TYR A 327 -12.90 -11.13 -12.97
CA TYR A 327 -14.27 -10.63 -12.83
C TYR A 327 -15.08 -11.47 -11.84
N ARG A 328 -14.88 -12.79 -11.85
CA ARG A 328 -15.38 -13.72 -10.84
C ARG A 328 -14.28 -14.66 -10.40
N TRP A 329 -14.33 -15.03 -9.14
CA TRP A 329 -13.45 -16.04 -8.58
C TRP A 329 -14.14 -16.79 -7.45
N ASN A 330 -13.66 -18.00 -7.17
CA ASN A 330 -14.04 -18.73 -5.97
C ASN A 330 -12.83 -19.42 -5.35
N THR A 331 -12.92 -19.66 -4.04
CA THR A 331 -11.91 -20.42 -3.30
C THR A 331 -12.57 -21.10 -2.11
N LEU A 332 -12.05 -22.26 -1.74
CA LEU A 332 -12.56 -23.07 -0.64
C LEU A 332 -11.59 -23.00 0.54
N PHE A 333 -12.12 -22.66 1.70
CA PHE A 333 -11.40 -22.72 2.96
C PHE A 333 -11.84 -23.93 3.75
N SER A 334 -10.90 -24.75 4.19
CA SER A 334 -11.13 -25.75 5.22
C SER A 334 -11.30 -25.11 6.59
N THR A 335 -11.97 -25.80 7.51
CA THR A 335 -12.02 -25.37 8.92
C THR A 335 -10.63 -25.30 9.55
N GLU A 336 -9.71 -26.17 9.14
CA GLU A 336 -8.34 -26.25 9.61
C GLU A 336 -7.54 -24.99 9.26
N GLU A 337 -7.62 -24.53 8.01
CA GLU A 337 -6.97 -23.30 7.54
C GLU A 337 -7.49 -22.07 8.31
N LEU A 338 -8.81 -21.97 8.49
CA LEU A 338 -9.40 -20.84 9.20
C LEU A 338 -9.14 -20.88 10.71
N ASN A 339 -9.04 -22.08 11.32
CA ASN A 339 -8.62 -22.23 12.71
C ASN A 339 -7.17 -21.76 12.90
N ALA A 340 -6.28 -22.06 11.96
CA ALA A 340 -4.90 -21.61 11.99
C ALA A 340 -4.80 -20.08 11.84
N ALA A 341 -5.59 -19.49 10.93
CA ALA A 341 -5.70 -18.04 10.82
C ALA A 341 -6.25 -17.41 12.11
N ALA A 342 -7.31 -17.99 12.69
CA ALA A 342 -7.89 -17.54 13.96
C ALA A 342 -6.88 -17.54 15.11
N GLU A 343 -6.08 -18.58 15.26
CA GLU A 343 -5.05 -18.62 16.30
C GLU A 343 -3.89 -17.65 16.02
N THR A 344 -3.55 -17.43 14.74
CA THR A 344 -2.50 -16.49 14.34
C THR A 344 -2.89 -15.04 14.63
N PHE A 345 -4.09 -14.62 14.21
CA PHE A 345 -4.53 -13.24 14.31
C PHE A 345 -5.26 -12.92 15.64
N TYR A 346 -5.88 -13.93 16.27
CA TYR A 346 -6.71 -13.78 17.46
C TYR A 346 -6.47 -14.91 18.49
N PRO A 347 -5.22 -15.07 18.97
CA PRO A 347 -4.82 -16.22 19.77
C PRO A 347 -5.70 -16.41 21.01
N GLY A 348 -6.28 -17.61 21.15
CA GLY A 348 -7.14 -17.97 22.28
C GLY A 348 -8.51 -17.27 22.36
N GLN A 349 -8.92 -16.48 21.36
CA GLN A 349 -10.18 -15.73 21.41
C GLN A 349 -11.33 -16.43 20.67
N ILE A 350 -11.05 -17.07 19.53
CA ILE A 350 -12.08 -17.62 18.63
C ILE A 350 -12.27 -19.12 18.86
N GLY A 351 -11.17 -19.87 18.97
CA GLY A 351 -11.21 -21.34 19.03
C GLY A 351 -11.54 -21.94 17.66
N GLN A 352 -12.28 -23.05 17.64
CA GLN A 352 -12.68 -23.70 16.39
C GLN A 352 -13.78 -22.90 15.70
N ILE A 353 -13.64 -22.62 14.41
CA ILE A 353 -14.62 -21.87 13.62
C ILE A 353 -15.96 -22.60 13.56
N LEU A 354 -17.02 -21.86 13.84
CA LEU A 354 -18.42 -22.30 13.74
C LEU A 354 -19.18 -21.57 12.64
N SER A 355 -18.91 -20.28 12.42
CA SER A 355 -19.55 -19.50 11.35
C SER A 355 -18.74 -18.28 10.94
N LEU A 356 -18.85 -17.91 9.67
CA LEU A 356 -18.38 -16.65 9.10
C LEU A 356 -19.57 -15.89 8.50
N ASN A 357 -19.75 -14.62 8.87
CA ASN A 357 -20.82 -13.78 8.35
C ASN A 357 -20.31 -12.38 8.03
N VAL A 358 -20.62 -11.85 6.84
CA VAL A 358 -20.42 -10.42 6.56
C VAL A 358 -21.52 -9.65 7.29
N LEU A 359 -21.15 -8.87 8.31
CA LEU A 359 -22.10 -8.08 9.12
C LEU A 359 -22.42 -6.74 8.49
N LYS A 360 -21.46 -6.16 7.77
CA LYS A 360 -21.59 -4.84 7.15
C LYS A 360 -20.87 -4.85 5.82
N ARG A 361 -21.53 -4.26 4.82
CA ARG A 361 -20.94 -3.84 3.56
C ARG A 361 -21.01 -2.32 3.42
N LEU A 362 -20.12 -1.77 2.62
CA LEU A 362 -20.26 -0.40 2.12
C LEU A 362 -21.31 -0.36 1.01
N GLU A 363 -21.70 0.85 0.59
CA GLU A 363 -22.71 1.05 -0.45
C GLU A 363 -22.31 0.37 -1.77
N ASN A 364 -21.03 0.32 -2.11
CA ASN A 364 -20.50 -0.37 -3.30
C ASN A 364 -20.46 -1.92 -3.17
N GLY A 365 -20.92 -2.49 -2.05
CA GLY A 365 -20.94 -3.94 -1.81
C GLY A 365 -19.67 -4.53 -1.21
N ARG A 366 -18.62 -3.73 -0.99
CA ARG A 366 -17.39 -4.19 -0.33
C ARG A 366 -17.67 -4.62 1.11
N ALA A 367 -17.19 -5.80 1.51
CA ALA A 367 -17.27 -6.26 2.90
C ALA A 367 -16.42 -5.36 3.80
N GLU A 368 -17.06 -4.81 4.84
CA GLU A 368 -16.45 -3.86 5.77
C GLU A 368 -16.27 -4.47 7.16
N VAL A 369 -17.18 -5.36 7.57
CA VAL A 369 -17.09 -6.07 8.85
C VAL A 369 -17.40 -7.54 8.66
N LEU A 370 -16.44 -8.40 8.94
CA LEU A 370 -16.59 -9.85 8.99
C LEU A 370 -16.73 -10.31 10.44
N GLN A 371 -17.82 -10.97 10.79
CA GLN A 371 -17.98 -11.67 12.06
C GLN A 371 -17.48 -13.10 11.93
N VAL A 372 -16.56 -13.44 12.82
CA VAL A 372 -16.01 -14.78 12.99
C VAL A 372 -16.46 -15.31 14.34
N THR A 373 -17.30 -16.34 14.34
CA THR A 373 -17.75 -17.01 15.56
C THR A 373 -17.10 -18.38 15.65
N GLY A 374 -16.45 -18.64 16.77
CA GLY A 374 -15.90 -19.95 17.09
C GLY A 374 -16.36 -20.46 18.45
N THR A 375 -15.78 -21.57 18.89
CA THR A 375 -16.15 -22.27 20.13
C THR A 375 -15.82 -21.50 21.41
N LEU A 376 -14.88 -20.55 21.37
CA LEU A 376 -14.48 -19.74 22.54
C LEU A 376 -15.12 -18.35 22.55
N GLY A 377 -15.43 -17.79 21.39
CA GLY A 377 -15.93 -16.44 21.28
C GLY A 377 -16.22 -15.99 19.86
N THR A 378 -16.62 -14.73 19.76
CA THR A 378 -16.92 -14.05 18.50
C THR A 378 -16.06 -12.82 18.37
N VAL A 379 -15.41 -12.66 17.22
CA VAL A 379 -14.60 -11.50 16.85
C VAL A 379 -15.24 -10.82 15.63
N ALA A 380 -15.17 -9.49 15.58
CA ALA A 380 -15.48 -8.70 14.40
C ALA A 380 -14.16 -8.18 13.82
N ILE A 381 -13.89 -8.53 12.57
CA ILE A 381 -12.75 -8.07 11.79
C ILE A 381 -13.24 -6.91 10.94
N GLU A 382 -12.66 -5.73 11.12
CA GLU A 382 -13.07 -4.49 10.47
C GLU A 382 -12.04 -4.06 9.41
N GLY A 383 -12.52 -3.59 8.26
CA GLY A 383 -11.71 -3.12 7.15
C GLY A 383 -11.35 -4.20 6.13
N GLU A 384 -11.39 -3.82 4.85
CA GLU A 384 -11.20 -4.75 3.72
C GLU A 384 -9.86 -5.48 3.77
N TYR A 385 -8.78 -4.76 4.11
CA TYR A 385 -7.44 -5.31 4.17
C TYR A 385 -7.30 -6.39 5.27
N ALA A 386 -7.79 -6.11 6.48
CA ALA A 386 -7.75 -7.06 7.59
C ALA A 386 -8.62 -8.30 7.31
N ILE A 387 -9.77 -8.10 6.67
CA ILE A 387 -10.65 -9.19 6.21
C ILE A 387 -9.92 -10.07 5.19
N ARG A 388 -9.28 -9.46 4.17
CA ARG A 388 -8.56 -10.19 3.11
C ARG A 388 -7.30 -10.88 3.62
N GLN A 389 -6.64 -10.32 4.64
CA GLN A 389 -5.52 -10.97 5.33
C GLN A 389 -5.97 -12.19 6.15
N PHE A 390 -7.05 -12.05 6.91
CA PHE A 390 -7.60 -13.17 7.68
C PHE A 390 -8.06 -14.30 6.76
N LEU A 391 -8.69 -13.95 5.64
CA LEU A 391 -9.16 -14.86 4.60
C LEU A 391 -8.13 -15.06 3.47
N ARG A 392 -6.82 -15.00 3.76
CA ARG A 392 -5.80 -15.28 2.75
C ARG A 392 -5.85 -16.77 2.37
N PRO A 393 -6.01 -17.12 1.08
CA PRO A 393 -5.98 -18.52 0.67
C PRO A 393 -4.65 -19.18 1.04
N GLY A 394 -4.70 -20.42 1.56
CA GLY A 394 -3.51 -21.24 1.81
C GLY A 394 -2.96 -21.82 0.51
N ASP A 395 -2.65 -23.11 0.51
CA ASP A 395 -2.22 -23.82 -0.71
C ASP A 395 -3.38 -24.05 -1.71
N GLN A 396 -4.62 -23.81 -1.27
CA GLN A 396 -5.81 -23.84 -2.13
C GLN A 396 -5.73 -22.72 -3.18
N ALA A 397 -5.70 -23.11 -4.45
CA ALA A 397 -5.70 -22.15 -5.54
C ALA A 397 -7.04 -21.40 -5.62
N VAL A 398 -6.97 -20.14 -6.06
CA VAL A 398 -8.16 -19.37 -6.42
C VAL A 398 -8.57 -19.77 -7.83
N ILE A 399 -9.83 -20.18 -8.02
CA ILE A 399 -10.37 -20.52 -9.33
C ILE A 399 -10.98 -19.27 -9.94
N LEU A 400 -10.50 -18.88 -11.12
CA LEU A 400 -10.92 -17.70 -11.86
C LEU A 400 -12.13 -18.00 -12.77
N GLN A 401 -12.73 -16.95 -13.31
CA GLN A 401 -13.91 -17.05 -14.16
C GLN A 401 -13.69 -17.93 -15.39
N ASP A 402 -12.51 -17.85 -16.00
CA ASP A 402 -12.11 -18.63 -17.17
C ASP A 402 -11.75 -20.10 -16.84
N GLY A 403 -11.86 -20.50 -15.57
CA GLY A 403 -11.52 -21.82 -15.05
C GLY A 403 -10.04 -22.03 -14.78
N SER A 404 -9.20 -21.02 -15.03
CA SER A 404 -7.79 -21.05 -14.64
C SER A 404 -7.63 -20.91 -13.13
N THR A 405 -6.43 -21.22 -12.63
CA THR A 405 -6.10 -21.14 -11.21
C THR A 405 -5.01 -20.11 -10.97
N ALA A 406 -5.22 -19.21 -10.01
CA ALA A 406 -4.19 -18.32 -9.50
C ALA A 406 -3.58 -18.90 -8.20
N PRO A 407 -2.25 -18.78 -7.99
CA PRO A 407 -1.63 -19.13 -6.71
C PRO A 407 -2.13 -18.20 -5.60
N SER A 408 -1.85 -18.55 -4.34
CA SER A 408 -2.09 -17.62 -3.24
C SER A 408 -1.23 -16.37 -3.42
N LEU A 409 -1.86 -15.20 -3.32
CA LEU A 409 -1.25 -13.89 -3.52
C LEU A 409 -0.97 -13.17 -2.19
N GLY A 410 -0.92 -13.92 -1.08
CA GLY A 410 -0.74 -13.36 0.27
C GLY A 410 -1.98 -12.66 0.84
N LEU A 411 -3.01 -12.42 0.02
CA LEU A 411 -4.30 -11.83 0.38
C LEU A 411 -5.44 -12.50 -0.39
N LEU A 412 -6.65 -12.45 0.15
CA LEU A 412 -7.85 -12.70 -0.65
C LEU A 412 -7.93 -11.71 -1.82
N PRO A 413 -8.36 -12.12 -3.03
CA PRO A 413 -8.30 -11.26 -4.22
C PRO A 413 -9.00 -9.90 -4.08
N SER A 414 -10.17 -9.89 -3.45
CA SER A 414 -10.92 -8.66 -3.15
C SER A 414 -11.83 -8.88 -1.92
N ALA A 415 -12.37 -7.79 -1.37
CA ALA A 415 -13.40 -7.85 -0.33
C ALA A 415 -14.85 -7.88 -0.90
N PHE A 416 -15.02 -8.15 -2.19
CA PHE A 416 -16.32 -8.32 -2.84
C PHE A 416 -16.65 -9.81 -2.97
N PHE A 417 -17.05 -10.43 -1.85
CA PHE A 417 -17.39 -11.85 -1.81
C PHE A 417 -18.61 -12.13 -0.94
N TYR A 418 -19.22 -13.30 -1.13
CA TYR A 418 -20.19 -13.90 -0.23
C TYR A 418 -19.77 -15.32 0.15
N ILE A 419 -20.28 -15.80 1.28
CA ILE A 419 -19.80 -17.02 1.95
C ILE A 419 -20.90 -18.08 1.94
N THR A 420 -20.56 -19.30 1.50
CA THR A 420 -21.45 -20.48 1.60
C THR A 420 -20.80 -21.56 2.48
N PRO A 421 -21.37 -21.91 3.65
CA PRO A 421 -20.82 -22.97 4.49
C PRO A 421 -20.91 -24.33 3.79
N GLN A 422 -19.86 -25.14 3.94
CA GLN A 422 -19.76 -26.48 3.37
C GLN A 422 -19.82 -27.52 4.48
N TYR A 423 -20.57 -28.60 4.24
CA TYR A 423 -20.76 -29.68 5.21
C TYR A 423 -20.43 -31.03 4.61
N GLN A 424 -19.66 -31.84 5.34
CA GLN A 424 -19.38 -33.23 5.01
C GLN A 424 -19.97 -34.12 6.11
N GLY A 425 -20.92 -34.99 5.76
CA GLY A 425 -21.58 -35.86 6.74
C GLY A 425 -22.34 -35.12 7.85
N GLY A 426 -22.81 -33.89 7.58
CA GLY A 426 -23.49 -33.04 8.55
C GLY A 426 -22.56 -32.26 9.49
N VAL A 427 -21.24 -32.42 9.34
CA VAL A 427 -20.22 -31.65 10.07
C VAL A 427 -19.72 -30.53 9.17
N LEU A 428 -19.56 -29.33 9.73
CA LEU A 428 -18.97 -28.19 9.02
C LEU A 428 -17.54 -28.57 8.60
N SER A 429 -17.27 -28.56 7.30
CA SER A 429 -15.97 -28.92 6.73
C SER A 429 -15.22 -27.71 6.17
N GLY A 430 -15.89 -26.58 5.99
CA GLY A 430 -15.28 -25.39 5.41
C GLY A 430 -16.28 -24.34 4.92
N PHE A 431 -15.77 -23.39 4.15
CA PHE A 431 -16.54 -22.30 3.56
C PHE A 431 -16.10 -22.06 2.12
N LEU A 432 -17.05 -22.06 1.20
CA LEU A 432 -16.84 -21.63 -0.19
C LEU A 432 -17.06 -20.12 -0.26
N LEU A 433 -16.03 -19.39 -0.64
CA LEU A 433 -16.13 -17.97 -0.95
C LEU A 433 -16.30 -17.81 -2.45
N ASN A 434 -17.32 -17.06 -2.84
CA ASN A 434 -17.53 -16.64 -4.23
C ASN A 434 -17.41 -15.12 -4.25
N GLY A 435 -16.54 -14.60 -5.09
CA GLY A 435 -16.30 -13.17 -5.19
C GLY A 435 -16.06 -12.72 -6.62
N GLY A 436 -15.64 -11.48 -6.74
CA GLY A 436 -15.27 -10.90 -8.02
C GLY A 436 -14.39 -9.67 -7.86
N GLY A 437 -13.74 -9.31 -8.95
CA GLY A 437 -12.74 -8.26 -8.97
C GLY A 437 -11.44 -8.66 -8.28
N TYR A 438 -10.42 -7.81 -8.47
CA TYR A 438 -9.10 -7.96 -7.91
C TYR A 438 -8.55 -6.60 -7.47
N GLY A 439 -8.19 -6.50 -6.19
CA GLY A 439 -7.75 -5.27 -5.53
C GLY A 439 -8.77 -4.74 -4.51
N HIS A 440 -8.49 -3.54 -3.97
CA HIS A 440 -9.26 -2.93 -2.87
C HIS A 440 -10.61 -2.35 -3.32
N GLY A 441 -10.75 -2.00 -4.61
CA GLY A 441 -12.02 -1.54 -5.18
C GLY A 441 -12.40 -0.07 -4.90
N ASP A 442 -11.42 0.78 -4.61
CA ASP A 442 -11.60 2.23 -4.49
C ASP A 442 -10.98 2.95 -5.70
N GLY A 443 -11.67 3.95 -6.24
CA GLY A 443 -11.19 4.73 -7.38
C GLY A 443 -11.22 3.96 -8.70
N MET A 444 -10.17 4.07 -9.51
CA MET A 444 -10.18 3.63 -10.91
C MET A 444 -9.91 2.12 -11.07
N SER A 445 -10.81 1.41 -11.77
CA SER A 445 -10.51 0.06 -12.28
C SER A 445 -9.63 0.17 -13.54
N GLN A 446 -8.48 -0.50 -13.55
CA GLN A 446 -7.54 -0.49 -14.68
C GLN A 446 -8.14 -1.17 -15.91
N ASN A 447 -8.77 -2.34 -15.73
CA ASN A 447 -9.48 -3.01 -16.81
C ASN A 447 -10.69 -2.21 -17.27
N GLY A 448 -11.43 -1.58 -16.35
CA GLY A 448 -12.54 -0.70 -16.71
C GLY A 448 -12.08 0.52 -17.54
N ALA A 449 -10.97 1.17 -17.15
CA ALA A 449 -10.36 2.26 -17.91
C ALA A 449 -9.91 1.82 -19.31
N LYS A 450 -9.33 0.61 -19.44
CA LYS A 450 -9.02 0.00 -20.74
C LYS A 450 -10.27 -0.12 -21.61
N HIS A 451 -11.35 -0.72 -21.11
CA HIS A 451 -12.57 -0.91 -21.90
C HIS A 451 -13.20 0.43 -22.30
N LEU A 452 -13.25 1.43 -21.41
CA LEU A 452 -13.73 2.78 -21.76
C LEU A 452 -12.87 3.42 -22.86
N ALA A 453 -11.55 3.26 -22.78
CA ALA A 453 -10.66 3.77 -23.82
C ALA A 453 -10.83 3.01 -25.16
N GLU A 454 -11.11 1.71 -25.14
CA GLU A 454 -11.46 0.92 -26.35
C GLU A 454 -12.79 1.38 -26.98
N GLU A 455 -13.72 1.90 -26.16
CA GLU A 455 -14.95 2.56 -26.61
C GLU A 455 -14.73 4.00 -27.13
N GLY A 456 -13.50 4.51 -27.03
CA GLY A 456 -13.10 5.82 -27.56
C GLY A 456 -13.18 6.95 -26.54
N TRP A 457 -13.32 6.66 -25.24
CA TRP A 457 -13.28 7.67 -24.19
C TRP A 457 -11.87 8.25 -24.06
N SER A 458 -11.80 9.56 -23.86
CA SER A 458 -10.58 10.27 -23.53
C SER A 458 -10.16 10.04 -22.09
N CYS A 459 -8.88 10.28 -21.78
CA CYS A 459 -8.35 10.27 -20.42
C CYS A 459 -9.20 11.10 -19.45
N GLN A 460 -9.63 12.30 -19.86
CA GLN A 460 -10.46 13.17 -19.01
C GLN A 460 -11.84 12.57 -18.71
N GLU A 461 -12.49 11.94 -19.70
CA GLU A 461 -13.79 11.30 -19.49
C GLU A 461 -13.65 10.07 -18.58
N ILE A 462 -12.58 9.29 -18.74
CA ILE A 462 -12.27 8.14 -17.88
C ILE A 462 -12.07 8.60 -16.43
N LEU A 463 -11.24 9.63 -16.20
CA LEU A 463 -10.96 10.13 -14.85
C LEU A 463 -12.24 10.69 -14.19
N LYS A 464 -13.05 11.45 -14.92
CA LYS A 464 -14.33 11.97 -14.40
C LYS A 464 -15.34 10.87 -14.10
N TYR A 465 -15.34 9.78 -14.86
CA TYR A 465 -16.19 8.63 -14.58
C TYR A 465 -15.88 8.00 -13.21
N TYR A 466 -14.60 7.89 -12.83
CA TYR A 466 -14.19 7.25 -11.57
C TYR A 466 -14.14 8.19 -10.37
N TYR A 467 -13.75 9.45 -10.55
CA TYR A 467 -13.55 10.41 -9.46
C TYR A 467 -14.66 11.48 -9.39
N GLY A 468 -15.63 11.43 -10.30
CA GLY A 468 -16.79 12.32 -10.34
C GLY A 468 -16.55 13.60 -11.15
N ASP A 469 -17.63 14.31 -11.47
CA ASP A 469 -17.59 15.58 -12.21
C ASP A 469 -17.11 16.78 -11.36
N GLY A 470 -17.04 16.61 -10.03
CA GLY A 470 -16.62 17.65 -9.09
C GLY A 470 -15.12 17.92 -9.08
N VAL A 471 -14.32 17.02 -9.65
CA VAL A 471 -12.86 17.16 -9.64
C VAL A 471 -12.37 18.02 -10.80
N GLU A 472 -11.37 18.83 -10.51
CA GLU A 472 -10.66 19.62 -11.50
C GLU A 472 -9.42 18.86 -11.97
N ILE A 473 -9.32 18.62 -13.28
CA ILE A 473 -8.12 18.07 -13.90
C ILE A 473 -7.30 19.25 -14.41
N ILE A 474 -6.21 19.57 -13.72
CA ILE A 474 -5.37 20.74 -14.02
C ILE A 474 -3.93 20.33 -14.26
N CYS A 475 -3.19 21.13 -15.03
CA CYS A 475 -1.73 21.06 -15.08
C CYS A 475 -1.18 21.96 -13.96
N ASP A 476 -0.53 21.39 -12.95
CA ASP A 476 0.35 22.18 -12.08
C ASP A 476 1.59 22.53 -12.92
N THR A 477 1.77 23.81 -13.22
CA THR A 477 2.89 24.36 -14.02
C THR A 477 3.85 25.14 -13.16
#